data_AF-A2IBI1-F1
#
_entry.id   AF-A2IBI1-F1
#
_cell.length_a   1.000
_cell.length_b   1.000
_cell.length_c   1.000
_cell.angle_alpha   90.00
_cell.angle_beta   90.00
_cell.angle_gamma   90.00
#
_symmetry.space_group_name_H-M   'P 1'
#
loop_
_entity.id
_entity.type
_entity.pdbx_description
1 polymer ?
#
loop_
_entity_poly.entity_id
_entity_poly.type
_entity_poly.pdbx_seq_one_letter_code
_entity_poly.pdbx_strand_id
1 'polypeptide(L)'
;MAATSLLFSAAPLLVLLHAVLLALLTPARAGEQVLIANRTLYAGQSLYSMNRNYRFIMQWDCSLALYEFQKPLWISTTDRQPGTFCDATLDAGSARLAVTQRNTNKQVWSSTTSFYAFKYVLVLQTDLNVVIYSRPVWSTNTGVWDSVEFQNGDQILLSSGTLKVGQYLSNNELNFRFIMQDDCDLVLYDDDRRIWSSETSGKGTGCNAKLNGLTGQLIVRDNNGRIVWSSKNRAVPIKKHILLLQPDRNVVVYTGRVWASDTSIPENQGGLQDAGRIEMVTN
;
A
#
# COMPACT_ATOMS: atom_id res chain seq x y z
N MET A 1 -53.85 -3.44 49.96
CA MET A 1 -53.38 -3.75 48.59
C MET A 1 -52.73 -2.49 48.05
N ALA A 2 -51.40 -2.40 48.09
CA ALA A 2 -50.65 -1.29 47.51
C ALA A 2 -49.59 -1.90 46.57
N ALA A 3 -49.71 -1.64 45.28
CA ALA A 3 -48.77 -2.10 44.27
C ALA A 3 -47.69 -1.02 44.09
N THR A 4 -46.47 -1.34 44.48
CA THR A 4 -45.26 -0.57 44.17
C THR A 4 -44.89 -0.76 42.70
N SER A 5 -45.07 0.28 41.89
CA SER A 5 -44.57 0.33 40.52
C SER A 5 -43.07 0.70 40.51
N LEU A 6 -42.22 -0.24 40.10
CA LEU A 6 -40.81 0.01 39.82
C LEU A 6 -40.68 0.73 38.47
N LEU A 7 -40.31 2.01 38.50
CA LEU A 7 -39.85 2.74 37.31
C LEU A 7 -38.41 2.29 37.01
N PHE A 8 -38.23 1.41 36.02
CA PHE A 8 -36.91 1.14 35.45
C PHE A 8 -36.46 2.35 34.61
N SER A 9 -35.36 2.97 35.03
CA SER A 9 -34.68 4.04 34.29
C SER A 9 -34.20 3.51 32.94
N ALA A 10 -34.71 4.07 31.83
CA ALA A 10 -34.30 3.75 30.46
C ALA A 10 -32.96 4.41 30.05
N ALA A 11 -32.33 5.17 30.96
CA ALA A 11 -31.09 5.92 30.69
C ALA A 11 -29.87 5.06 30.29
N PRO A 12 -29.58 3.88 30.91
CA PRO A 12 -28.39 3.13 30.55
C PRO A 12 -28.52 2.43 29.19
N LEU A 13 -29.74 2.10 28.76
CA LEU A 13 -29.99 1.48 27.45
C LEU A 13 -29.74 2.47 26.30
N LEU A 14 -30.11 3.75 26.51
CA LEU A 14 -29.91 4.81 25.52
C LEU A 14 -28.42 5.14 25.35
N VAL A 15 -27.62 5.14 26.42
CA VAL A 15 -26.16 5.36 26.38
C VAL A 15 -25.45 4.20 25.67
N LEU A 16 -25.85 2.95 25.92
CA LEU A 16 -25.33 1.78 25.21
C LEU A 16 -25.68 1.82 23.71
N LEU A 17 -26.90 2.23 23.35
CA LEU A 17 -27.30 2.37 21.95
C LEU A 17 -26.50 3.48 21.24
N HIS A 18 -26.23 4.61 21.91
CA HIS A 18 -25.39 5.67 21.37
C HIS A 18 -23.92 5.26 21.25
N ALA A 19 -23.37 4.51 22.21
CA ALA A 19 -21.99 4.00 22.13
C ALA A 19 -21.84 2.96 21.00
N VAL A 20 -22.83 2.11 20.78
CA VAL A 20 -22.88 1.15 19.66
C VAL A 20 -23.07 1.89 18.33
N LEU A 21 -23.90 2.93 18.28
CA LEU A 21 -24.10 3.76 17.08
C LEU A 21 -22.85 4.61 16.73
N LEU A 22 -22.11 5.10 17.73
CA LEU A 22 -20.81 5.77 17.54
C LEU A 22 -19.71 4.77 17.12
N ALA A 23 -19.73 3.53 17.60
CA ALA A 23 -18.82 2.47 17.16
C ALA A 23 -19.13 1.98 15.72
N LEU A 24 -20.40 2.05 15.29
CA LEU A 24 -20.82 1.80 13.91
C LEU A 24 -20.52 2.98 12.95
N LEU A 25 -20.22 4.16 13.51
CA LEU A 25 -19.85 5.37 12.77
C LEU A 25 -18.36 5.69 12.83
N THR A 26 -17.50 4.83 13.38
CA THR A 26 -16.07 5.01 13.16
C THR A 26 -15.81 4.76 11.68
N PRO A 27 -15.45 5.79 10.87
CA PRO A 27 -15.05 5.54 9.51
C PRO A 27 -13.89 4.55 9.56
N ALA A 28 -13.98 3.48 8.77
CA ALA A 28 -12.84 2.60 8.52
C ALA A 28 -11.65 3.49 8.18
N ARG A 29 -10.61 3.41 9.02
CA ARG A 29 -9.56 4.42 9.07
C ARG A 29 -8.79 4.38 7.75
N ALA A 30 -8.64 5.56 7.14
CA ALA A 30 -8.02 5.79 5.85
C ALA A 30 -6.51 6.01 5.99
N GLY A 31 -5.70 5.53 5.03
CA GLY A 31 -4.28 5.90 4.97
C GLY A 31 -3.22 4.90 4.51
N GLU A 32 -3.52 3.66 4.09
CA GLU A 32 -2.46 2.78 3.56
C GLU A 32 -2.33 2.98 2.04
N GLN A 33 -1.11 3.16 1.53
CA GLN A 33 -0.86 3.17 0.09
C GLN A 33 -0.65 1.76 -0.47
N VAL A 34 -0.50 0.77 0.41
CA VAL A 34 -0.01 -0.58 0.12
C VAL A 34 -0.90 -1.62 0.77
N LEU A 35 -0.95 -2.83 0.21
CA LEU A 35 -1.44 -4.02 0.90
C LEU A 35 -0.38 -5.11 0.76
N ILE A 36 0.18 -5.57 1.88
CA ILE A 36 1.18 -6.64 1.89
C ILE A 36 0.48 -8.00 1.71
N ALA A 37 1.16 -8.97 1.10
CA ALA A 37 0.63 -10.33 1.00
C ALA A 37 0.20 -10.89 2.37
N ASN A 38 -0.91 -11.64 2.35
CA ASN A 38 -1.65 -12.19 3.48
C ASN A 38 -2.28 -11.13 4.41
N ARG A 39 -2.30 -9.85 4.02
CA ARG A 39 -3.17 -8.84 4.63
C ARG A 39 -4.48 -8.73 3.87
N THR A 40 -5.48 -8.26 4.60
CA THR A 40 -6.88 -8.27 4.17
C THR A 40 -7.47 -6.87 4.31
N LEU A 41 -8.09 -6.37 3.25
CA LEU A 41 -8.98 -5.23 3.27
C LEU A 41 -10.39 -5.73 3.59
N TYR A 42 -10.87 -5.41 4.79
CA TYR A 42 -12.25 -5.65 5.18
C TYR A 42 -13.20 -4.65 4.52
N ALA A 43 -14.47 -5.03 4.40
CA ALA A 43 -15.52 -4.13 3.92
C ALA A 43 -15.48 -2.76 4.63
N GLY A 44 -15.51 -1.69 3.83
CA GLY A 44 -15.35 -0.30 4.26
C GLY A 44 -13.91 0.21 4.26
N GLN A 45 -12.90 -0.66 4.34
CA GLN A 45 -11.49 -0.26 4.36
C GLN A 45 -10.99 0.12 2.96
N SER A 46 -10.05 1.07 2.92
CA SER A 46 -9.55 1.64 1.67
C SER A 46 -8.05 1.88 1.71
N LEU A 47 -7.39 1.68 0.57
CA LEU A 47 -6.08 2.24 0.27
C LEU A 47 -6.24 3.62 -0.37
N TYR A 48 -5.28 4.51 -0.14
CA TYR A 48 -5.25 5.85 -0.74
C TYR A 48 -3.92 6.11 -1.44
N SER A 49 -3.99 6.82 -2.57
CA SER A 49 -2.77 7.35 -3.19
C SER A 49 -2.15 8.43 -2.30
N MET A 50 -0.85 8.68 -2.49
CA MET A 50 -0.09 9.70 -1.76
C MET A 50 -0.75 11.10 -1.82
N ASN A 51 -1.26 11.49 -2.99
CA ASN A 51 -1.98 12.76 -3.18
C ASN A 51 -3.43 12.74 -2.68
N ARG A 52 -3.91 11.60 -2.15
CA ARG A 52 -5.29 11.33 -1.71
C ARG A 52 -6.38 11.51 -2.77
N ASN A 53 -6.00 11.69 -4.02
CA ASN A 53 -6.95 11.83 -5.12
C ASN A 53 -7.58 10.48 -5.47
N TYR A 54 -6.91 9.37 -5.17
CA TYR A 54 -7.34 8.03 -5.55
C TYR A 54 -7.59 7.17 -4.34
N ARG A 55 -8.64 6.34 -4.44
CA ARG A 55 -9.08 5.46 -3.37
C ARG A 55 -9.41 4.09 -3.92
N PHE A 56 -8.77 3.06 -3.39
CA PHE A 56 -9.07 1.66 -3.68
C PHE A 56 -9.77 1.04 -2.47
N ILE A 57 -11.05 0.72 -2.57
CA ILE A 57 -11.92 0.33 -1.45
C ILE A 57 -12.51 -1.06 -1.64
N MET A 58 -12.50 -1.85 -0.58
CA MET A 58 -13.39 -3.01 -0.44
C MET A 58 -14.76 -2.52 0.04
N GLN A 59 -15.78 -2.51 -0.82
CA GLN A 59 -17.11 -2.00 -0.51
C GLN A 59 -17.97 -3.04 0.20
N TRP A 60 -19.03 -2.58 0.88
CA TRP A 60 -19.94 -3.43 1.65
C TRP A 60 -20.79 -4.37 0.80
N ASP A 61 -20.96 -4.05 -0.48
CA ASP A 61 -21.70 -4.83 -1.48
C ASP A 61 -20.84 -5.89 -2.19
N CYS A 62 -19.69 -6.22 -1.61
CA CYS A 62 -18.69 -7.13 -2.17
C CYS A 62 -17.96 -6.63 -3.42
N SER A 63 -18.12 -5.36 -3.80
CA SER A 63 -17.35 -4.76 -4.89
C SER A 63 -16.00 -4.26 -4.39
N LEU A 64 -14.92 -4.63 -5.07
CA LEU A 64 -13.61 -4.01 -4.92
C LEU A 64 -13.49 -2.93 -5.99
N ALA A 65 -13.27 -1.68 -5.59
CA ALA A 65 -13.40 -0.54 -6.50
C ALA A 65 -12.26 0.47 -6.37
N LEU A 66 -11.83 1.01 -7.52
CA LEU A 66 -10.91 2.12 -7.64
C LEU A 66 -11.67 3.38 -8.03
N TYR A 67 -11.47 4.44 -7.25
CA TYR A 67 -12.07 5.75 -7.45
C TYR A 67 -10.99 6.81 -7.68
N GLU A 68 -11.32 7.78 -8.53
CA GLU A 68 -10.72 9.11 -8.51
C GLU A 68 -11.73 10.07 -7.88
N PHE A 69 -11.42 10.57 -6.69
CA PHE A 69 -12.36 11.24 -5.80
C PHE A 69 -13.64 10.41 -5.59
N GLN A 70 -14.75 10.81 -6.21
CA GLN A 70 -16.04 10.10 -6.17
C GLN A 70 -16.38 9.37 -7.47
N LYS A 71 -15.56 9.52 -8.52
CA LYS A 71 -15.78 8.88 -9.82
C LYS A 71 -15.22 7.45 -9.79
N PRO A 72 -16.05 6.41 -10.03
CA PRO A 72 -15.54 5.06 -10.17
C PRO A 72 -14.76 4.93 -11.49
N LEU A 73 -13.53 4.45 -11.41
CA LEU A 73 -12.67 4.19 -12.57
C LEU A 73 -12.57 2.70 -12.89
N TRP A 74 -12.60 1.86 -11.87
CA TRP A 74 -12.63 0.42 -12.02
C TRP A 74 -13.44 -0.19 -10.87
N ILE A 75 -14.22 -1.22 -11.16
CA ILE A 75 -14.96 -1.99 -10.15
C ILE A 75 -14.83 -3.45 -10.55
N SER A 76 -14.47 -4.32 -9.59
CA SER A 76 -14.54 -5.76 -9.79
C SER A 76 -15.98 -6.13 -10.08
N THR A 77 -16.28 -6.61 -11.29
CA THR A 77 -17.60 -7.16 -11.61
C THR A 77 -17.78 -8.46 -10.84
N THR A 78 -18.15 -8.37 -9.57
CA THR A 78 -18.63 -9.53 -8.83
C THR A 78 -19.96 -9.92 -9.44
N ASP A 79 -20.07 -11.18 -9.89
CA ASP A 79 -21.33 -11.73 -10.37
C ASP A 79 -22.45 -11.29 -9.44
N ARG A 80 -23.51 -10.70 -10.02
CA ARG A 80 -24.66 -9.98 -9.42
C ARG A 80 -25.35 -10.69 -8.24
N GLN A 81 -24.60 -11.04 -7.22
CA GLN A 81 -25.03 -11.67 -5.99
C GLN A 81 -24.79 -10.63 -4.90
N PRO A 82 -25.83 -10.20 -4.18
CA PRO A 82 -25.68 -9.34 -3.02
C PRO A 82 -25.03 -10.17 -1.90
N GLY A 83 -23.72 -10.36 -2.00
CA GLY A 83 -22.92 -10.83 -0.89
C GLY A 83 -22.85 -9.70 0.14
N THR A 84 -22.97 -10.06 1.41
CA THR A 84 -22.58 -9.19 2.53
C THR A 84 -21.35 -9.82 3.18
N PHE A 85 -20.49 -9.01 3.80
CA PHE A 85 -19.28 -9.49 4.50
C PHE A 85 -18.19 -10.10 3.61
N CYS A 86 -17.87 -9.45 2.47
CA CYS A 86 -16.66 -9.78 1.72
C CYS A 86 -15.42 -9.09 2.27
N ASP A 87 -14.28 -9.70 2.01
CA ASP A 87 -12.97 -9.10 2.19
C ASP A 87 -12.07 -9.35 0.98
N ALA A 88 -11.12 -8.44 0.75
CA ALA A 88 -10.13 -8.55 -0.30
C ALA A 88 -8.76 -8.88 0.29
N THR A 89 -8.20 -10.03 -0.09
CA THR A 89 -6.91 -10.52 0.43
C THR A 89 -5.93 -10.73 -0.71
N LEU A 90 -4.70 -10.25 -0.55
CA LEU A 90 -3.59 -10.57 -1.47
C LEU A 90 -2.93 -11.87 -1.03
N ASP A 91 -3.15 -12.97 -1.72
CA ASP A 91 -2.59 -14.27 -1.34
C ASP A 91 -1.10 -14.41 -1.68
N ALA A 92 -0.28 -14.76 -0.68
CA ALA A 92 1.15 -15.02 -0.86
C ALA A 92 1.44 -16.31 -1.66
N GLY A 93 0.52 -17.28 -1.65
CA GLY A 93 0.70 -18.57 -2.31
C GLY A 93 0.44 -18.54 -3.82
N SER A 94 -0.31 -17.56 -4.32
CA SER A 94 -0.76 -17.50 -5.72
C SER A 94 -0.54 -16.15 -6.39
N ALA A 95 -0.10 -15.12 -5.66
CA ALA A 95 0.00 -13.74 -6.12
C ALA A 95 -1.35 -13.11 -6.51
N ARG A 96 -2.47 -13.70 -6.09
CA ARG A 96 -3.81 -13.23 -6.48
C ARG A 96 -4.39 -12.32 -5.43
N LEU A 97 -4.88 -11.16 -5.85
CA LEU A 97 -5.83 -10.39 -5.07
C LEU A 97 -7.21 -11.03 -5.26
N ALA A 98 -7.81 -11.55 -4.21
CA ALA A 98 -9.09 -12.24 -4.26
C ALA A 98 -10.10 -11.57 -3.33
N VAL A 99 -11.34 -11.45 -3.78
CA VAL A 99 -12.49 -11.06 -2.95
C VAL A 99 -13.22 -12.32 -2.55
N THR A 100 -13.39 -12.53 -1.26
CA THR A 100 -13.99 -13.75 -0.69
C THR A 100 -15.09 -13.39 0.30
N GLN A 101 -16.21 -14.12 0.23
CA GLN A 101 -17.27 -14.05 1.23
C GLN A 101 -16.86 -14.81 2.49
N ARG A 102 -16.77 -14.14 3.64
CA ARG A 102 -16.19 -14.72 4.86
C ARG A 102 -16.99 -15.87 5.45
N ASN A 103 -18.32 -15.79 5.36
CA ASN A 103 -19.24 -16.78 5.94
C ASN A 103 -19.23 -18.12 5.19
N THR A 104 -18.98 -18.10 3.88
CA THR A 104 -19.04 -19.28 3.01
C THR A 104 -17.67 -19.68 2.46
N ASN A 105 -16.65 -18.84 2.67
CA ASN A 105 -15.35 -18.92 2.03
C ASN A 105 -15.44 -18.96 0.48
N LYS A 106 -16.53 -18.44 -0.09
CA LYS A 106 -16.75 -18.40 -1.54
C LYS A 106 -15.98 -17.23 -2.14
N GLN A 107 -15.03 -17.52 -3.02
CA GLN A 107 -14.37 -16.51 -3.82
C GLN A 107 -15.36 -15.95 -4.87
N VAL A 108 -15.54 -14.63 -4.88
CA VAL A 108 -16.45 -13.93 -5.81
C VAL A 108 -15.72 -13.16 -6.90
N TRP A 109 -14.43 -12.89 -6.71
CA TRP A 109 -13.56 -12.29 -7.72
C TRP A 109 -12.09 -12.64 -7.42
N SER A 110 -11.25 -12.71 -8.44
CA SER A 110 -9.80 -12.70 -8.27
C SER A 110 -9.08 -12.10 -9.47
N SER A 111 -7.96 -11.43 -9.22
CA SER A 111 -7.04 -10.99 -10.28
C SER A 111 -6.40 -12.19 -10.98
N THR A 112 -6.25 -12.12 -12.30
CA THR A 112 -5.43 -13.08 -13.05
C THR A 112 -3.95 -12.71 -12.96
N THR A 113 -3.16 -13.53 -12.29
CA THR A 113 -1.71 -13.30 -12.10
C THR A 113 -0.89 -14.49 -12.60
N SER A 114 0.33 -14.21 -13.07
CA SER A 114 1.35 -15.22 -13.30
C SER A 114 2.11 -15.49 -12.00
N PHE A 115 1.97 -16.69 -11.47
CA PHE A 115 2.56 -17.07 -10.19
C PHE A 115 4.09 -17.17 -10.26
N TYR A 116 4.78 -16.61 -9.25
CA TYR A 116 6.21 -16.79 -9.03
C TYR A 116 6.50 -16.79 -7.53
N ALA A 117 6.92 -17.91 -6.91
CA ALA A 117 7.11 -18.06 -5.45
C ALA A 117 8.00 -16.97 -4.78
N PHE A 118 7.42 -15.81 -4.49
CA PHE A 118 8.08 -14.62 -3.97
C PHE A 118 7.10 -13.83 -3.08
N LYS A 119 7.62 -12.95 -2.23
CA LYS A 119 6.79 -12.00 -1.47
C LYS A 119 6.15 -11.00 -2.43
N TYR A 120 4.86 -10.69 -2.22
CA TYR A 120 4.11 -9.72 -3.03
C TYR A 120 3.65 -8.52 -2.21
N VAL A 121 3.50 -7.40 -2.90
CA VAL A 121 2.87 -6.18 -2.39
C VAL A 121 1.97 -5.59 -3.45
N LEU A 122 0.74 -5.23 -3.08
CA LEU A 122 -0.18 -4.43 -3.89
C LEU A 122 0.07 -2.97 -3.55
N VAL A 123 0.19 -2.11 -4.55
CA VAL A 123 0.49 -0.69 -4.38
C VAL A 123 -0.49 0.16 -5.18
N LEU A 124 -1.12 1.14 -4.54
CA LEU A 124 -1.87 2.20 -5.20
C LEU A 124 -0.92 3.36 -5.54
N GLN A 125 -0.67 3.55 -6.82
CA GLN A 125 0.28 4.53 -7.34
C GLN A 125 -0.37 5.90 -7.56
N THR A 126 0.46 6.93 -7.71
CA THR A 126 0.04 8.31 -8.00
C THR A 126 -0.35 8.55 -9.45
N ASP A 127 -0.20 7.55 -10.32
CA ASP A 127 -0.54 7.57 -11.74
C ASP A 127 -1.85 6.84 -12.04
N LEU A 128 -2.70 6.59 -11.03
CA LEU A 128 -3.94 5.81 -11.08
C LEU A 128 -3.80 4.30 -11.15
N ASN A 129 -2.58 3.74 -11.12
CA ASN A 129 -2.42 2.30 -11.23
C ASN A 129 -2.48 1.59 -9.87
N VAL A 130 -3.15 0.44 -9.82
CA VAL A 130 -3.05 -0.51 -8.70
C VAL A 130 -2.20 -1.68 -9.18
N VAL A 131 -0.99 -1.84 -8.61
CA VAL A 131 0.03 -2.75 -9.14
C VAL A 131 0.42 -3.80 -8.11
N ILE A 132 0.48 -5.08 -8.50
CA ILE A 132 1.12 -6.13 -7.70
C ILE A 132 2.58 -6.25 -8.13
N TYR A 133 3.49 -5.96 -7.20
CA TYR A 133 4.92 -6.19 -7.34
C TYR A 133 5.36 -7.48 -6.64
N SER A 134 6.44 -8.08 -7.12
CA SER A 134 7.01 -9.32 -6.58
C SER A 134 8.53 -9.19 -6.38
N ARG A 135 9.20 -10.34 -6.17
CA ARG A 135 10.66 -10.49 -6.27
C ARG A 135 11.43 -9.38 -5.52
N PRO A 136 11.46 -9.42 -4.17
CA PRO A 136 12.34 -8.54 -3.43
C PRO A 136 13.79 -8.78 -3.89
N VAL A 137 14.46 -7.74 -4.39
CA VAL A 137 15.85 -7.83 -4.89
C VAL A 137 16.86 -7.27 -3.91
N TRP A 138 16.41 -6.41 -2.99
CA TRP A 138 17.21 -5.85 -1.92
C TRP A 138 16.33 -5.49 -0.74
N SER A 139 16.87 -5.59 0.47
CA SER A 139 16.22 -5.13 1.70
C SER A 139 17.23 -4.66 2.73
N THR A 140 16.81 -3.76 3.61
CA THR A 140 17.58 -3.37 4.80
C THR A 140 17.69 -4.50 5.84
N ASN A 141 16.78 -5.48 5.78
CA ASN A 141 16.67 -6.61 6.72
C ASN A 141 16.39 -6.16 8.17
N THR A 142 15.61 -5.09 8.31
CA THR A 142 15.29 -4.45 9.60
C THR A 142 13.88 -4.76 10.10
N GLY A 143 13.19 -5.65 9.39
CA GLY A 143 11.83 -6.10 9.64
C GLY A 143 11.62 -6.62 11.06
N VAL A 144 10.66 -6.06 11.78
CA VAL A 144 10.15 -6.56 13.07
C VAL A 144 8.72 -7.05 12.87
N TRP A 145 8.48 -8.31 13.26
CA TRP A 145 7.25 -9.04 12.97
C TRP A 145 6.06 -8.68 13.87
N ASP A 146 6.11 -7.54 14.56
CA ASP A 146 4.99 -7.15 15.39
C ASP A 146 3.79 -6.74 14.52
N SER A 147 2.66 -7.38 14.81
CA SER A 147 1.38 -7.16 14.19
C SER A 147 0.84 -5.79 14.57
N VAL A 148 1.35 -4.76 13.93
CA VAL A 148 0.79 -3.44 14.07
C VAL A 148 -0.06 -3.15 12.81
N GLU A 149 -1.20 -2.52 12.99
CA GLU A 149 -2.09 -2.03 11.92
C GLU A 149 -1.74 -0.56 11.69
N PHE A 150 -1.70 -0.09 10.43
CA PHE A 150 -1.00 1.16 10.11
C PHE A 150 -1.69 2.04 9.09
N GLN A 151 -1.57 3.36 9.27
CA GLN A 151 -2.01 4.39 8.33
C GLN A 151 -0.97 5.52 8.19
N ASN A 152 -0.91 6.12 7.00
CA ASN A 152 -0.25 7.38 6.59
C ASN A 152 1.28 7.44 6.48
N GLY A 153 1.75 8.13 5.44
CA GLY A 153 3.16 8.45 5.16
C GLY A 153 3.53 8.20 3.69
N ASP A 154 4.56 8.89 3.18
CA ASP A 154 5.11 8.63 1.85
C ASP A 154 5.92 7.33 1.90
N GLN A 155 5.25 6.19 1.75
CA GLN A 155 5.88 4.88 1.94
C GLN A 155 6.69 4.42 0.72
N ILE A 156 6.50 5.04 -0.45
CA ILE A 156 6.96 4.50 -1.73
C ILE A 156 7.76 5.52 -2.53
N LEU A 157 8.89 5.06 -3.08
CA LEU A 157 9.58 5.72 -4.18
C LEU A 157 9.37 4.89 -5.46
N LEU A 158 8.68 5.48 -6.44
CA LEU A 158 8.44 4.86 -7.75
C LEU A 158 9.73 4.78 -8.58
N SER A 159 9.69 3.99 -9.67
CA SER A 159 10.81 3.88 -10.62
C SER A 159 11.32 5.24 -11.06
N SER A 160 12.63 5.45 -11.02
CA SER A 160 13.31 6.74 -11.31
C SER A 160 13.10 7.87 -10.30
N GLY A 161 12.29 7.65 -9.26
CA GLY A 161 12.16 8.55 -8.12
C GLY A 161 13.50 8.77 -7.43
N THR A 162 13.66 9.98 -6.89
CA THR A 162 14.88 10.44 -6.23
C THR A 162 14.53 11.07 -4.90
N LEU A 163 15.16 10.64 -3.81
CA LEU A 163 15.19 11.35 -2.55
C LEU A 163 16.39 12.29 -2.58
N LYS A 164 16.12 13.60 -2.63
CA LYS A 164 17.13 14.63 -2.38
C LYS A 164 17.40 14.71 -0.88
N VAL A 165 18.49 15.37 -0.53
CA VAL A 165 18.79 15.74 0.85
C VAL A 165 17.55 16.34 1.55
N GLY A 166 17.27 15.86 2.76
CA GLY A 166 16.14 16.25 3.59
C GLY A 166 14.81 15.56 3.23
N GLN A 167 14.72 14.90 2.06
CA GLN A 167 13.55 14.13 1.66
C GLN A 167 13.61 12.71 2.22
N TYR A 168 12.43 12.16 2.52
CA TYR A 168 12.33 10.87 3.19
C TYR A 168 11.08 10.10 2.77
N LEU A 169 11.14 8.78 2.90
CA LEU A 169 9.96 7.93 3.01
C LEU A 169 9.57 7.82 4.48
N SER A 170 8.28 7.79 4.79
CA SER A 170 7.78 7.73 6.15
C SER A 170 6.60 6.78 6.33
N ASN A 171 6.47 6.28 7.56
CA ASN A 171 5.24 5.76 8.11
C ASN A 171 4.89 6.61 9.34
N ASN A 172 3.96 7.55 9.16
CA ASN A 172 3.67 8.65 10.09
C ASN A 172 3.10 8.20 11.43
N GLU A 173 2.51 7.00 11.54
CA GLU A 173 2.01 6.49 12.83
C GLU A 173 3.09 5.71 13.61
N LEU A 174 4.16 5.27 12.95
CA LEU A 174 5.25 4.51 13.57
C LEU A 174 6.55 5.28 13.72
N ASN A 175 6.58 6.53 13.25
CA ASN A 175 7.76 7.37 13.20
C ASN A 175 8.96 6.68 12.51
N PHE A 176 8.69 5.75 11.60
CA PHE A 176 9.74 5.18 10.75
C PHE A 176 10.05 6.17 9.65
N ARG A 177 11.33 6.46 9.44
CA ARG A 177 11.77 7.46 8.48
C ARG A 177 13.02 6.99 7.74
N PHE A 178 12.90 6.82 6.43
CA PHE A 178 14.03 6.50 5.55
C PHE A 178 14.46 7.76 4.80
N ILE A 179 15.55 8.39 5.21
CA ILE A 179 15.93 9.77 4.83
C ILE A 179 17.32 9.83 4.18
N MET A 180 17.44 10.65 3.14
CA MET A 180 18.73 11.10 2.61
C MET A 180 19.20 12.32 3.40
N GLN A 181 20.25 12.18 4.21
CA GLN A 181 20.75 13.25 5.08
C GLN A 181 21.74 14.19 4.35
N ASP A 182 21.96 15.39 4.89
CA ASP A 182 22.85 16.42 4.34
C ASP A 182 24.31 15.98 4.23
N ASP A 183 24.74 15.12 5.15
CA ASP A 183 26.09 14.58 5.23
C ASP A 183 26.35 13.43 4.23
N CYS A 184 25.40 13.17 3.32
CA CYS A 184 25.42 12.07 2.36
C CYS A 184 25.17 10.68 2.95
N ASP A 185 24.67 10.54 4.18
CA ASP A 185 24.21 9.26 4.70
C ASP A 185 22.73 8.99 4.38
N LEU A 186 22.42 7.79 3.87
CA LEU A 186 21.06 7.32 3.67
C LEU A 186 20.68 6.43 4.85
N VAL A 187 19.68 6.85 5.62
CA VAL A 187 19.46 6.32 6.97
C VAL A 187 18.00 5.93 7.20
N LEU A 188 17.80 4.78 7.84
CA LEU A 188 16.51 4.38 8.41
C LEU A 188 16.50 4.68 9.90
N TYR A 189 15.54 5.49 10.31
CA TYR A 189 15.22 5.77 11.70
C TYR A 189 13.91 5.07 12.11
N ASP A 190 13.85 4.73 13.38
CA ASP A 190 12.68 4.29 14.14
C ASP A 190 12.61 5.25 15.32
N ASP A 191 11.71 6.23 15.21
CA ASP A 191 11.74 7.43 16.03
C ASP A 191 13.11 8.14 15.90
N ASP A 192 13.81 8.42 16.99
CA ASP A 192 15.18 8.98 16.96
C ASP A 192 16.28 7.92 16.85
N ARG A 193 15.92 6.62 16.88
CA ARG A 193 16.91 5.54 16.87
C ARG A 193 17.33 5.21 15.44
N ARG A 194 18.63 5.34 15.16
CA ARG A 194 19.22 4.88 13.90
C ARG A 194 19.21 3.35 13.82
N ILE A 195 18.52 2.79 12.83
CA ILE A 195 18.35 1.34 12.65
C ILE A 195 19.27 0.80 11.57
N TRP A 196 19.41 1.54 10.48
CA TRP A 196 20.25 1.17 9.35
C TRP A 196 20.84 2.41 8.71
N SER A 197 22.04 2.29 8.14
CA SER A 197 22.76 3.37 7.46
C SER A 197 23.53 2.80 6.26
N SER A 198 23.66 3.59 5.20
CA SER A 198 24.55 3.27 4.07
C SER A 198 26.03 3.48 4.39
N GLU A 199 26.33 4.01 5.58
CA GLU A 199 27.67 4.35 6.08
C GLU A 199 28.40 5.30 5.14
N THR A 200 27.70 6.33 4.65
CA THR A 200 28.24 7.26 3.63
C THR A 200 28.35 8.71 4.08
N SER A 201 28.19 8.95 5.39
CA SER A 201 28.49 10.24 6.01
C SER A 201 29.88 10.75 5.61
N GLY A 202 29.93 11.99 5.11
CA GLY A 202 31.15 12.67 4.66
C GLY A 202 31.78 12.13 3.37
N LYS A 203 31.18 11.15 2.70
CA LYS A 203 31.75 10.54 1.47
C LYS A 203 31.43 11.33 0.19
N GLY A 204 30.71 12.46 0.28
CA GLY A 204 30.35 13.32 -0.84
C GLY A 204 29.67 14.61 -0.37
N THR A 205 29.14 15.40 -1.30
CA THR A 205 28.32 16.58 -1.01
C THR A 205 27.10 16.65 -1.93
N GLY A 206 26.00 17.24 -1.43
CA GLY A 206 24.77 17.40 -2.20
C GLY A 206 24.17 16.08 -2.71
N CYS A 207 24.21 15.03 -1.88
CA CYS A 207 23.87 13.70 -2.33
C CYS A 207 22.37 13.47 -2.56
N ASN A 208 22.06 12.48 -3.38
CA ASN A 208 20.70 12.01 -3.59
C ASN A 208 20.67 10.48 -3.67
N ALA A 209 19.59 9.90 -3.17
CA ALA A 209 19.30 8.47 -3.30
C ALA A 209 18.29 8.26 -4.44
N LYS A 210 18.64 7.43 -5.42
CA LYS A 210 17.82 7.19 -6.61
C LYS A 210 17.64 5.71 -6.86
N LEU A 211 16.39 5.30 -7.14
CA LEU A 211 16.09 3.96 -7.60
C LEU A 211 16.33 3.87 -9.12
N ASN A 212 17.31 3.08 -9.53
CA ASN A 212 17.63 2.87 -10.93
C ASN A 212 16.54 2.04 -11.62
N GLY A 213 15.78 2.68 -12.51
CA GLY A 213 14.66 2.07 -13.23
C GLY A 213 15.01 0.95 -14.22
N LEU A 214 16.29 0.81 -14.58
CA LEU A 214 16.78 -0.22 -15.51
C LEU A 214 17.32 -1.46 -14.79
N THR A 215 17.85 -1.29 -13.58
CA THR A 215 18.57 -2.36 -12.85
C THR A 215 17.93 -2.76 -11.54
N GLY A 216 17.06 -1.92 -10.97
CA GLY A 216 16.47 -2.13 -9.64
C GLY A 216 17.49 -1.94 -8.51
N GLN A 217 18.56 -1.20 -8.76
CA GLN A 217 19.53 -0.84 -7.72
C GLN A 217 19.16 0.50 -7.09
N LEU A 218 19.19 0.57 -5.77
CA LEU A 218 19.18 1.83 -5.04
C LEU A 218 20.60 2.37 -4.99
N ILE A 219 20.79 3.61 -5.43
CA ILE A 219 22.10 4.23 -5.60
C ILE A 219 22.11 5.57 -4.88
N VAL A 220 23.13 5.83 -4.07
CA VAL A 220 23.43 7.18 -3.58
C VAL A 220 24.52 7.77 -4.45
N ARG A 221 24.29 8.98 -4.96
CA ARG A 221 25.26 9.74 -5.76
C ARG A 221 25.50 11.11 -5.14
N ASP A 222 26.72 11.62 -5.29
CA ASP A 222 27.01 13.03 -5.00
C ASP A 222 26.58 13.95 -6.15
N ASN A 223 26.70 15.26 -5.94
CA ASN A 223 26.35 16.29 -6.93
C ASN A 223 27.18 16.23 -8.23
N ASN A 224 28.37 15.63 -8.19
CA ASN A 224 29.24 15.40 -9.35
C ASN A 224 28.86 14.12 -10.12
N GLY A 225 27.83 13.40 -9.66
CA GLY A 225 27.34 12.17 -10.28
C GLY A 225 28.11 10.91 -9.89
N ARG A 226 29.10 11.00 -8.99
CA ARG A 226 29.86 9.86 -8.49
C ARG A 226 28.98 9.04 -7.56
N ILE A 227 29.00 7.72 -7.77
CA ILE A 227 28.31 6.77 -6.89
C ILE A 227 29.09 6.66 -5.59
N VAL A 228 28.47 7.03 -4.47
CA VAL A 228 29.05 6.88 -3.12
C VAL A 228 28.59 5.59 -2.45
N TRP A 229 27.42 5.07 -2.83
CA TRP A 229 26.90 3.79 -2.35
C TRP A 229 25.94 3.14 -3.36
N SER A 230 25.84 1.82 -3.33
CA SER A 230 24.80 1.07 -4.03
C SER A 230 24.33 -0.13 -3.22
N SER A 231 23.09 -0.54 -3.45
CA SER A 231 22.47 -1.71 -2.82
C SER A 231 23.07 -3.06 -3.24
N LYS A 232 23.94 -3.06 -4.26
CA LYS A 232 24.71 -4.22 -4.78
C LYS A 232 23.89 -5.47 -5.12
N ASN A 233 22.57 -5.40 -5.16
CA ASN A 233 21.74 -6.49 -5.65
C ASN A 233 22.02 -6.76 -7.13
N ARG A 234 21.85 -8.03 -7.53
CA ARG A 234 21.94 -8.45 -8.93
C ARG A 234 20.97 -7.60 -9.74
N ALA A 235 21.49 -6.93 -10.78
CA ALA A 235 20.66 -6.15 -11.68
C ALA A 235 19.60 -7.07 -12.33
N VAL A 236 18.34 -6.69 -12.21
CA VAL A 236 17.23 -7.41 -12.83
C VAL A 236 16.72 -6.56 -13.99
N PRO A 237 16.89 -6.98 -15.25
CA PRO A 237 16.53 -6.19 -16.44
C PRO A 237 15.01 -6.24 -16.72
N ILE A 238 14.21 -6.11 -15.67
CA ILE A 238 12.74 -6.03 -15.76
C ILE A 238 12.38 -4.58 -15.47
N LYS A 239 11.65 -3.94 -16.39
CA LYS A 239 11.24 -2.54 -16.23
C LYS A 239 10.19 -2.44 -15.11
N LYS A 240 10.22 -1.33 -14.37
CA LYS A 240 9.35 -0.98 -13.24
C LYS A 240 9.76 -1.66 -11.91
N HIS A 241 10.48 -0.91 -11.09
CA HIS A 241 10.83 -1.20 -9.71
C HIS A 241 10.18 -0.21 -8.75
N ILE A 242 10.01 -0.60 -7.49
CA ILE A 242 9.63 0.31 -6.41
C ILE A 242 10.56 0.11 -5.23
N LEU A 243 10.83 1.19 -4.49
CA LEU A 243 11.37 1.12 -3.15
C LEU A 243 10.21 1.38 -2.18
N LEU A 244 10.04 0.51 -1.20
CA LEU A 244 8.95 0.56 -0.26
C LEU A 244 9.51 0.52 1.17
N LEU A 245 9.18 1.53 1.98
CA LEU A 245 9.24 1.43 3.44
C LEU A 245 8.02 0.67 3.91
N GLN A 246 8.25 -0.58 4.29
CA GLN A 246 7.20 -1.48 4.75
C GLN A 246 6.80 -1.14 6.18
N PRO A 247 5.54 -1.46 6.54
CA PRO A 247 5.06 -1.27 7.90
C PRO A 247 5.78 -2.11 8.97
N ASP A 248 6.47 -3.18 8.60
CA ASP A 248 7.32 -3.96 9.51
C ASP A 248 8.70 -3.29 9.76
N ARG A 249 8.92 -2.05 9.31
CA ARG A 249 10.20 -1.30 9.36
C ARG A 249 11.23 -1.77 8.34
N ASN A 250 10.92 -2.71 7.47
CA ASN A 250 11.84 -3.11 6.41
C ASN A 250 11.76 -2.13 5.24
N VAL A 251 12.89 -1.75 4.65
CA VAL A 251 12.90 -1.02 3.38
C VAL A 251 13.30 -1.99 2.29
N VAL A 252 12.47 -2.15 1.26
CA VAL A 252 12.62 -3.21 0.26
C VAL A 252 12.49 -2.66 -1.15
N VAL A 253 13.38 -3.11 -2.04
CA VAL A 253 13.21 -2.91 -3.48
C VAL A 253 12.49 -4.12 -4.06
N TYR A 254 11.31 -3.89 -4.63
CA TYR A 254 10.54 -4.89 -5.37
C TYR A 254 10.71 -4.71 -6.88
N THR A 255 10.67 -5.82 -7.63
CA THR A 255 10.75 -5.85 -9.09
C THR A 255 9.71 -6.78 -9.71
N GLY A 256 9.43 -6.62 -10.99
CA GLY A 256 8.47 -7.47 -11.68
C GLY A 256 7.04 -7.14 -11.29
N ARG A 257 6.42 -6.33 -12.14
CA ARG A 257 4.97 -6.14 -12.18
C ARG A 257 4.33 -7.47 -12.60
N VAL A 258 3.60 -8.08 -11.69
CA VAL A 258 2.90 -9.35 -11.92
C VAL A 258 1.47 -9.11 -12.42
N TRP A 259 0.86 -8.00 -12.00
CA TRP A 259 -0.45 -7.55 -12.44
C TRP A 259 -0.56 -6.04 -12.25
N ALA A 260 -1.39 -5.36 -13.04
CA ALA A 260 -1.98 -4.10 -12.60
C ALA A 260 -3.38 -3.89 -13.18
N SER A 261 -4.08 -2.89 -12.65
CA SER A 261 -5.43 -2.51 -13.09
C SER A 261 -5.49 -1.92 -14.50
N ASP A 262 -4.33 -1.57 -15.09
CA ASP A 262 -4.22 -0.91 -16.41
C ASP A 262 -5.00 0.41 -16.51
N THR A 263 -5.24 1.05 -15.37
CA THR A 263 -5.89 2.35 -15.23
C THR A 263 -4.90 3.51 -15.24
N SER A 264 -3.62 3.25 -15.53
CA SER A 264 -2.58 4.28 -15.48
C SER A 264 -2.79 5.34 -16.54
N ILE A 265 -2.76 6.62 -16.14
CA ILE A 265 -2.73 7.74 -17.08
C ILE A 265 -1.29 8.05 -17.48
N PRO A 266 -0.96 8.18 -18.78
CA PRO A 266 0.37 8.60 -19.21
C PRO A 266 0.70 10.01 -18.69
N GLU A 267 1.89 10.19 -18.12
CA GLU A 267 2.36 11.45 -17.49
C GLU A 267 2.29 12.71 -18.38
N ASN A 268 1.97 12.59 -19.68
CA ASN A 268 2.02 13.69 -20.65
C ASN A 268 0.75 13.98 -21.47
N GLN A 269 -0.41 13.35 -21.22
CA GLN A 269 -1.65 13.74 -21.90
C GLN A 269 -2.84 13.89 -20.93
N GLY A 270 -3.27 15.13 -20.73
CA GLY A 270 -4.48 15.49 -19.95
C GLY A 270 -5.78 15.15 -20.68
N GLY A 271 -5.96 13.89 -21.07
CA GLY A 271 -7.16 13.42 -21.76
C GLY A 271 -7.47 11.98 -21.36
N LEU A 272 -8.63 11.79 -20.74
CA LEU A 272 -9.24 10.48 -20.51
C LEU A 272 -9.41 9.79 -21.87
N GLN A 273 -8.60 8.78 -22.17
CA GLN A 273 -9.04 7.74 -23.08
C GLN A 273 -9.88 6.76 -22.26
N ASP A 274 -11.11 6.58 -22.73
CA ASP A 274 -12.11 5.66 -22.20
C ASP A 274 -11.44 4.32 -21.85
N ALA A 275 -11.29 4.04 -20.56
CA ALA A 275 -10.78 2.77 -20.08
C ALA A 275 -11.86 1.73 -20.41
N GLY A 276 -11.74 1.16 -21.61
CA GLY A 276 -12.72 0.26 -22.20
C GLY A 276 -13.20 -0.78 -21.21
N ARG A 277 -14.51 -1.04 -21.25
CA ARG A 277 -15.20 -2.10 -20.51
C ARG A 277 -14.41 -3.41 -20.59
N ILE A 278 -13.82 -3.83 -19.47
CA ILE A 278 -13.14 -5.13 -19.37
C ILE A 278 -14.19 -6.18 -19.01
N GLU A 279 -14.56 -7.01 -19.98
CA GLU A 279 -15.44 -8.16 -19.77
C GLU A 279 -14.65 -9.36 -19.22
N MET A 280 -15.31 -10.14 -18.35
CA MET A 280 -14.77 -11.38 -17.80
C MET A 280 -14.61 -12.45 -18.88
N VAL A 281 -13.55 -13.26 -18.79
CA VAL A 281 -13.54 -14.60 -19.40
C VAL A 281 -13.96 -15.58 -18.31
N THR A 282 -15.23 -15.99 -18.35
CA THR A 282 -15.71 -17.16 -17.63
C THR A 282 -15.25 -18.41 -18.38
N ASN A 283 -14.64 -19.37 -17.66
CA ASN A 283 -14.66 -20.77 -18.11
C ASN A 283 -15.93 -21.43 -17.58
#